data_AF-A0ABD4RVP1-F1
#
_entry.id   AF-A0ABD4RVP1-F1
#
_cell.length_a   1.000
_cell.length_b   1.000
_cell.length_c   1.000
_cell.angle_alpha   90.00
_cell.angle_beta   90.00
_cell.angle_gamma   90.00
#
_symmetry.space_group_name_H-M   'P 1'
#
loop_
_entity.id
_entity.type
_entity.pdbx_description
1 polymer ?
#
loop_
_entity_poly.entity_id
_entity_poly.type
_entity_poly.pdbx_seq_one_letter_code
_entity_poly.pdbx_strand_id
1 'polypeptide(L)'
;MDLENKIIHVRHTLISKGKEGFELGTPKTESSYRKINIGDTLTKVLREHKKLQKEMKLKFGEWYINSNFVCTKEMGEHVTTNSLKYLSRIVNYELGIDFNFHSLRHTHATMLLENGANIKDIQHRLGHAKISTTMDTYSHVTNNMRNQTVNIFESIVE
;
A
#
# COMPACT_ATOMS: atom_id res chain seq x y z
N MET A 1 -11.69 8.02 3.01
CA MET A 1 -10.65 7.77 4.03
C MET A 1 -11.06 8.50 5.28
N ASP A 2 -10.86 7.89 6.44
CA ASP A 2 -11.19 8.47 7.73
C ASP A 2 -9.88 8.74 8.48
N LEU A 3 -9.43 10.00 8.46
CA LEU A 3 -8.16 10.40 9.09
C LEU A 3 -8.31 10.71 10.58
N GLU A 4 -9.53 10.76 11.10
CA GLU A 4 -9.81 10.96 12.53
C GLU A 4 -9.71 9.62 13.25
N ASN A 5 -10.39 8.61 12.70
CA ASN A 5 -10.31 7.23 13.20
C ASN A 5 -9.09 6.46 12.67
N LYS A 6 -8.26 7.09 11.81
CA LYS A 6 -7.06 6.51 11.20
C LYS A 6 -7.34 5.22 10.43
N ILE A 7 -8.35 5.25 9.56
CA ILE A 7 -8.80 4.11 8.75
C ILE A 7 -8.81 4.46 7.25
N ILE A 8 -8.18 3.61 6.45
CA ILE A 8 -8.35 3.58 4.99
C ILE A 8 -9.34 2.48 4.63
N HIS A 9 -10.42 2.84 3.96
CA HIS A 9 -11.40 1.89 3.41
C HIS A 9 -11.03 1.54 1.98
N VAL A 10 -10.71 0.28 1.74
CA VAL A 10 -10.52 -0.26 0.39
C VAL A 10 -11.86 -0.80 -0.09
N ARG A 11 -12.50 -0.08 -1.02
CA ARG A 11 -13.85 -0.37 -1.53
C ARG A 11 -13.96 -0.39 -3.05
N HIS A 12 -12.95 0.11 -3.74
CA HIS A 12 -12.92 0.26 -5.19
C HIS A 12 -11.50 -0.01 -5.70
N THR A 13 -11.40 -0.34 -6.98
CA THR A 13 -10.13 -0.40 -7.70
C THR A 13 -10.26 0.46 -8.95
N LEU A 14 -9.23 1.25 -9.25
CA LEU A 14 -9.18 2.01 -10.48
C LEU A 14 -8.78 1.08 -11.63
N ILE A 15 -9.67 0.89 -12.59
CA ILE A 15 -9.48 -0.01 -13.73
C ILE A 15 -9.24 0.85 -14.98
N SER A 16 -8.20 0.53 -15.74
CA SER A 16 -7.99 1.16 -17.05
C SER A 16 -8.82 0.44 -18.12
N LYS A 17 -9.56 1.21 -18.91
CA LYS A 17 -10.35 0.76 -20.07
C LYS A 17 -9.66 1.09 -21.40
N GLY A 18 -8.33 1.24 -21.39
CA GLY A 18 -7.59 1.64 -22.59
C GLY A 18 -8.03 3.02 -23.08
N LYS A 19 -8.59 3.09 -24.29
CA LYS A 19 -9.00 4.35 -24.93
C LYS A 19 -10.18 5.05 -24.23
N GLU A 20 -10.99 4.32 -23.48
CA GLU A 20 -12.15 4.85 -22.75
C GLU A 20 -11.76 5.47 -21.39
N GLY A 21 -10.46 5.45 -21.03
CA GLY A 21 -9.95 6.10 -19.83
C GLY A 21 -9.91 5.17 -18.62
N PHE A 22 -10.38 5.67 -17.47
CA PHE A 22 -10.34 4.97 -16.19
C PHE A 22 -11.71 4.95 -15.52
N GLU A 23 -12.07 3.81 -14.94
CA GLU A 23 -13.29 3.65 -14.17
C GLU A 23 -12.99 3.17 -12.74
N LEU A 24 -13.83 3.56 -11.79
CA LEU A 24 -13.82 2.97 -10.45
C LEU A 24 -14.65 1.69 -10.48
N GLY A 25 -13.97 0.56 -10.61
CA GLY A 25 -14.59 -0.76 -10.48
C GLY A 25 -14.81 -1.15 -9.03
N THR A 26 -15.70 -2.11 -8.81
CA THR A 26 -15.79 -2.83 -7.54
C THR A 26 -14.66 -3.86 -7.44
N PRO A 27 -14.16 -4.14 -6.24
CA PRO A 27 -13.23 -5.23 -6.02
C PRO A 27 -13.85 -6.56 -6.46
N LYS A 28 -13.03 -7.41 -7.09
CA LYS A 28 -13.49 -8.68 -7.69
C LYS A 28 -13.92 -9.74 -6.68
N THR A 29 -13.51 -9.60 -5.41
CA THR A 29 -13.77 -10.58 -4.33
C THR A 29 -14.20 -9.86 -3.05
N GLU A 30 -15.01 -10.52 -2.22
CA GLU A 30 -15.40 -9.99 -0.89
C GLU A 30 -14.17 -9.66 -0.02
N SER A 31 -13.15 -10.51 -0.06
CA SER A 31 -11.89 -10.32 0.68
C SER A 31 -11.12 -9.04 0.32
N SER A 32 -11.44 -8.44 -0.83
CA SER A 32 -10.81 -7.20 -1.27
C SER A 32 -11.42 -5.96 -0.59
N TYR A 33 -12.67 -6.06 -0.11
CA TYR A 33 -13.28 -5.05 0.76
C TYR A 33 -12.67 -5.16 2.15
N ARG A 34 -11.92 -4.13 2.56
CA ARG A 34 -11.25 -4.15 3.86
C ARG A 34 -11.03 -2.77 4.43
N LYS A 35 -10.80 -2.76 5.74
CA LYS A 35 -10.35 -1.59 6.49
C LYS A 35 -8.87 -1.78 6.82
N ILE A 36 -8.08 -0.75 6.59
CA ILE A 36 -6.66 -0.73 6.93
C ILE A 36 -6.48 0.37 7.98
N ASN A 37 -6.20 -0.03 9.22
CA ASN A 37 -5.77 0.91 10.25
C ASN A 37 -4.38 1.46 9.90
N ILE A 38 -4.21 2.76 10.05
CA ILE A 38 -2.98 3.48 9.76
C ILE A 38 -2.44 4.16 11.02
N GLY A 39 -1.13 4.37 11.07
CA GLY A 39 -0.47 5.08 12.17
C GLY A 39 -0.42 6.60 11.95
N ASP A 40 0.12 7.30 12.93
CA ASP A 40 0.29 8.75 12.89
C ASP A 40 1.26 9.20 11.79
N THR A 41 2.32 8.43 11.54
CA THR A 41 3.29 8.72 10.49
C THR A 41 2.61 8.87 9.12
N LEU A 42 1.80 7.88 8.72
CA LEU A 42 1.08 7.95 7.45
C LEU A 42 -0.02 9.01 7.47
N THR A 43 -0.70 9.18 8.61
CA THR A 43 -1.73 10.23 8.77
C THR A 43 -1.15 11.63 8.56
N LYS A 44 0.05 11.90 9.10
CA LYS A 44 0.77 13.16 8.91
C LYS A 44 1.11 13.38 7.44
N VAL A 45 1.72 12.39 6.78
CA VAL A 45 2.06 12.46 5.34
C VAL A 45 0.82 12.75 4.49
N LEU A 46 -0.32 12.10 4.78
CA LEU A 46 -1.56 12.31 4.03
C LEU A 46 -2.15 13.72 4.25
N ARG A 47 -2.01 14.29 5.44
CA ARG A 47 -2.45 15.66 5.74
C ARG A 47 -1.58 16.69 5.01
N GLU A 48 -0.28 16.50 5.04
CA GLU A 48 0.68 17.34 4.30
C GLU A 48 0.43 17.27 2.79
N HIS A 49 0.23 16.07 2.25
CA HIS A 49 -0.11 15.88 0.84
C HIS A 49 -1.42 16.57 0.45
N LYS A 50 -2.46 16.49 1.30
CA LYS A 50 -3.73 17.21 1.08
C LYS A 50 -3.55 18.73 1.08
N LYS A 51 -2.62 19.25 1.89
CA LYS A 51 -2.28 20.68 1.89
C LYS A 51 -1.61 21.06 0.56
N LEU A 52 -0.63 20.28 0.12
CA LEU A 52 0.04 20.48 -1.16
C LEU A 52 -0.94 20.46 -2.34
N GLN A 53 -1.90 19.53 -2.36
CA GLN A 53 -2.94 19.50 -3.40
C GLN A 53 -3.78 20.79 -3.44
N LYS A 54 -4.10 21.39 -2.29
CA LYS A 54 -4.80 22.69 -2.23
C LYS A 54 -3.95 23.83 -2.77
N GLU A 55 -2.66 23.85 -2.43
CA GLU A 55 -1.70 24.84 -2.93
C GLU A 55 -1.54 24.74 -4.45
N MET A 56 -1.41 23.52 -4.98
CA MET A 56 -1.36 23.30 -6.43
C MET A 56 -2.66 23.70 -7.12
N LYS A 57 -3.82 23.42 -6.50
CA LYS A 57 -5.11 23.87 -7.02
C LYS A 57 -5.20 25.39 -7.14
N LEU A 58 -4.70 26.13 -6.14
CA LEU A 58 -4.65 27.58 -6.21
C LEU A 58 -3.65 28.06 -7.28
N LYS A 59 -2.49 27.41 -7.38
CA LYS A 59 -1.43 27.74 -8.34
C LYS A 59 -1.87 27.57 -9.79
N PHE A 60 -2.51 26.45 -10.11
CA PHE A 60 -2.91 26.11 -11.48
C PHE A 60 -4.32 26.61 -11.84
N GLY A 61 -5.14 27.00 -10.86
CA GLY A 61 -6.45 27.63 -11.10
C GLY A 61 -7.36 26.79 -12.00
N GLU A 62 -7.79 27.37 -13.11
CA GLU A 62 -8.65 26.71 -14.11
C GLU A 62 -8.02 25.47 -14.77
N TRP A 63 -6.68 25.39 -14.79
CA TRP A 63 -5.93 24.26 -15.35
C TRP A 63 -5.83 23.08 -14.38
N TYR A 64 -6.26 23.25 -13.13
CA TYR A 64 -6.22 22.18 -12.14
C TYR A 64 -7.40 21.22 -12.28
N ILE A 65 -7.10 19.94 -12.49
CA ILE A 65 -8.10 18.88 -12.58
C ILE A 65 -8.50 18.42 -11.17
N ASN A 66 -9.74 18.70 -10.79
CA ASN A 66 -10.29 18.28 -9.50
C ASN A 66 -10.74 16.82 -9.51
N SER A 67 -9.78 15.89 -9.47
CA SER A 67 -10.02 14.46 -9.68
C SER A 67 -10.50 13.70 -8.44
N ASN A 68 -10.55 14.33 -7.26
CA ASN A 68 -10.85 13.71 -5.96
C ASN A 68 -9.91 12.55 -5.54
N PHE A 69 -8.82 12.30 -6.27
CA PHE A 69 -7.82 11.30 -5.91
C PHE A 69 -6.78 11.86 -4.92
N VAL A 70 -6.23 10.96 -4.10
CA VAL A 70 -5.11 11.29 -3.21
C VAL A 70 -3.81 11.28 -3.99
N CYS A 71 -3.51 10.20 -4.72
CA CYS A 71 -2.28 10.12 -5.53
C CYS A 71 -2.49 10.85 -6.86
N THR A 72 -2.08 12.11 -6.93
CA THR A 72 -2.20 12.96 -8.12
C THR A 72 -0.85 13.52 -8.56
N LYS A 73 -0.73 13.86 -9.85
CA LYS A 73 0.31 14.74 -10.38
C LYS A 73 0.05 16.18 -9.94
N GLU A 74 0.96 17.09 -10.28
CA GLU A 74 0.88 18.51 -9.90
C GLU A 74 -0.40 19.20 -10.36
N MET A 75 -0.88 18.91 -11.58
CA MET A 75 -2.12 19.48 -12.12
C MET A 75 -3.40 18.76 -11.66
N GLY A 76 -3.32 17.85 -10.68
CA GLY A 76 -4.49 17.18 -10.10
C GLY A 76 -4.96 15.92 -10.83
N GLU A 77 -4.39 15.60 -12.00
CA GLU A 77 -4.57 14.30 -12.66
C GLU A 77 -4.16 13.15 -11.74
N HIS A 78 -4.91 12.05 -11.75
CA HIS A 78 -4.50 10.88 -10.97
C HIS A 78 -3.21 10.23 -11.51
N VAL A 79 -2.45 9.63 -10.63
CA VAL A 79 -1.31 8.78 -11.00
C VAL A 79 -1.84 7.52 -11.69
N THR A 80 -1.15 7.04 -12.73
CA THR A 80 -1.51 5.84 -13.48
C THR A 80 -0.51 4.72 -13.26
N THR A 81 -0.85 3.50 -13.67
CA THR A 81 0.10 2.38 -13.67
C THR A 81 1.35 2.67 -14.50
N ASN A 82 1.26 3.49 -15.55
CA ASN A 82 2.42 3.90 -16.35
C ASN A 82 3.37 4.81 -15.56
N SER A 83 2.83 5.73 -14.75
CA SER A 83 3.64 6.55 -13.84
C SER A 83 4.41 5.69 -12.85
N LEU A 84 3.76 4.64 -12.32
CA LEU A 84 4.40 3.69 -11.41
C LEU A 84 5.46 2.83 -12.12
N LYS A 85 5.17 2.32 -13.32
CA LYS A 85 6.15 1.57 -14.15
C LYS A 85 7.37 2.41 -14.49
N TYR A 86 7.18 3.69 -14.80
CA TYR A 86 8.28 4.60 -15.09
C TYR A 86 9.21 4.74 -13.87
N LEU A 87 8.66 4.96 -12.67
CA LEU A 87 9.46 5.01 -11.45
C LEU A 87 10.18 3.67 -11.20
N SER A 88 9.48 2.54 -11.39
CA SER A 88 10.14 1.23 -11.27
C SER A 88 11.32 1.11 -12.23
N ARG A 89 11.16 1.51 -13.49
CA ARG A 89 12.25 1.48 -14.47
C ARG A 89 13.45 2.34 -14.06
N ILE A 90 13.22 3.53 -13.50
CA ILE A 90 14.29 4.38 -12.97
C ILE A 90 15.06 3.64 -11.87
N VAL A 91 14.35 3.08 -10.88
CA VAL A 91 14.99 2.34 -9.78
C VAL A 91 15.82 1.17 -10.29
N ASN A 92 15.29 0.40 -11.24
CA ASN A 92 16.01 -0.75 -11.81
C ASN A 92 17.27 -0.33 -12.56
N TYR A 93 17.19 0.74 -13.35
CA TYR A 93 18.30 1.15 -14.21
C TYR A 93 19.36 1.96 -13.45
N GLU A 94 18.94 2.94 -12.65
CA GLU A 94 19.85 3.86 -11.96
C GLU A 94 20.45 3.24 -10.69
N LEU A 95 19.71 2.36 -9.99
CA LEU A 95 20.18 1.76 -8.74
C LEU A 95 20.57 0.28 -8.89
N GLY A 96 20.28 -0.34 -10.04
CA GLY A 96 20.55 -1.78 -10.28
C GLY A 96 19.72 -2.72 -9.40
N ILE A 97 18.59 -2.25 -8.86
CA ILE A 97 17.73 -3.03 -7.94
C ILE A 97 16.53 -3.55 -8.72
N ASP A 98 16.34 -4.87 -8.72
CA ASP A 98 15.10 -5.49 -9.25
C ASP A 98 13.89 -5.04 -8.43
N PHE A 99 13.15 -4.08 -8.96
CA PHE A 99 12.09 -3.40 -8.24
C PHE A 99 10.82 -3.28 -9.07
N ASN A 100 9.70 -3.67 -8.46
CA ASN A 100 8.38 -3.31 -8.93
C ASN A 100 7.54 -2.77 -7.75
N PHE A 101 6.44 -2.08 -8.02
CA PHE A 101 5.61 -1.51 -6.96
C PHE A 101 5.00 -2.55 -6.02
N HIS A 102 4.81 -3.79 -6.47
CA HIS A 102 4.33 -4.88 -5.61
C HIS A 102 5.39 -5.32 -4.60
N SER A 103 6.68 -5.15 -4.89
CA SER A 103 7.78 -5.39 -3.95
C SER A 103 7.60 -4.60 -2.65
N LEU A 104 7.11 -3.35 -2.69
CA LEU A 104 6.83 -2.56 -1.48
C LEU A 104 5.79 -3.23 -0.57
N ARG A 105 4.78 -3.87 -1.16
CA ARG A 105 3.75 -4.59 -0.41
C ARG A 105 4.32 -5.86 0.22
N HIS A 106 5.20 -6.57 -0.50
CA HIS A 106 5.92 -7.71 0.04
C HIS A 106 6.81 -7.29 1.21
N THR A 107 7.62 -6.24 1.06
CA THR A 107 8.47 -5.68 2.12
C THR A 107 7.66 -5.29 3.35
N HIS A 108 6.54 -4.59 3.18
CA HIS A 108 5.65 -4.21 4.29
C HIS A 108 5.24 -5.42 5.13
N ALA A 109 4.88 -6.52 4.48
CA ALA A 109 4.43 -7.71 5.17
C ALA A 109 5.57 -8.59 5.70
N THR A 110 6.73 -8.63 5.04
CA THR A 110 7.96 -9.21 5.61
C THR A 110 8.33 -8.51 6.91
N MET A 111 8.39 -7.17 6.90
CA MET A 111 8.75 -6.39 8.08
C MET A 111 7.79 -6.63 9.24
N LEU A 112 6.47 -6.69 8.98
CA LEU A 112 5.50 -7.01 10.03
C LEU A 112 5.72 -8.41 10.60
N LEU A 113 5.96 -9.40 9.75
CA LEU A 113 6.15 -10.79 10.17
C LEU A 113 7.45 -10.99 10.95
N GLU A 114 8.56 -10.40 10.51
CA GLU A 114 9.85 -10.43 11.21
C GLU A 114 9.81 -9.74 12.57
N ASN A 115 8.84 -8.84 12.78
CA ASN A 115 8.59 -8.18 14.06
C ASN A 115 7.46 -8.87 14.86
N GLY A 116 7.12 -10.12 14.51
CA GLY A 116 6.22 -10.97 15.28
C GLY A 116 4.73 -10.68 15.10
N ALA A 117 4.33 -9.91 14.09
CA ALA A 117 2.91 -9.66 13.85
C ALA A 117 2.18 -10.94 13.41
N ASN A 118 0.91 -11.06 13.81
CA ASN A 118 0.09 -12.23 13.51
C ASN A 118 -0.14 -12.36 11.98
N ILE A 119 0.15 -13.54 11.43
CA ILE A 119 0.03 -13.81 10.00
C ILE A 119 -1.41 -13.66 9.47
N LYS A 120 -2.44 -13.95 10.28
CA LYS A 120 -3.85 -13.75 9.88
C LYS A 120 -4.20 -12.27 9.78
N ASP A 121 -3.66 -11.44 10.68
CA ASP A 121 -3.85 -9.99 10.64
C ASP A 121 -3.16 -9.39 9.42
N ILE A 122 -1.94 -9.85 9.11
CA ILE A 122 -1.24 -9.48 7.87
C ILE A 122 -2.06 -9.90 6.65
N GLN A 123 -2.54 -11.14 6.59
CA GLN A 123 -3.38 -11.64 5.50
C GLN A 123 -4.61 -10.74 5.28
N HIS A 124 -5.34 -10.41 6.35
CA HIS A 124 -6.52 -9.54 6.28
C HIS A 124 -6.15 -8.12 5.83
N ARG A 125 -5.09 -7.53 6.40
CA ARG A 125 -4.58 -6.20 6.04
C ARG A 125 -4.22 -6.11 4.55
N LEU A 126 -3.61 -7.15 4.03
CA LEU A 126 -3.25 -7.26 2.62
C LEU A 126 -4.49 -7.52 1.75
N GLY A 127 -5.48 -8.27 2.23
CA GLY A 127 -6.63 -8.71 1.45
C GLY A 127 -6.33 -9.96 0.62
N HIS A 128 -5.45 -10.84 1.12
CA HIS A 128 -5.18 -12.13 0.47
C HIS A 128 -6.30 -13.12 0.80
N ALA A 129 -6.94 -13.68 -0.23
CA ALA A 129 -8.00 -14.66 -0.05
C ALA A 129 -7.48 -15.96 0.58
N LYS A 130 -6.28 -16.40 0.18
CA LYS A 130 -5.61 -17.57 0.75
C LYS A 130 -4.44 -17.14 1.62
N ILE A 131 -4.29 -17.79 2.77
CA ILE A 131 -3.11 -17.60 3.62
C ILE A 131 -1.83 -18.02 2.89
N SER A 132 -1.91 -19.04 2.03
CA SER A 132 -0.80 -19.50 1.20
C SER A 132 -0.23 -18.38 0.33
N THR A 133 -1.04 -17.47 -0.22
CA THR A 133 -0.50 -16.33 -1.00
C THR A 133 0.41 -15.41 -0.16
N THR A 134 0.10 -15.29 1.13
CA THR A 134 0.98 -14.63 2.09
C THR A 134 2.19 -15.55 2.30
N MET A 135 1.97 -16.78 2.75
CA MET A 135 3.01 -17.74 3.14
C MET A 135 4.00 -18.14 2.03
N ASP A 136 3.58 -18.18 0.76
CA ASP A 136 4.38 -18.52 -0.43
C ASP A 136 5.40 -17.41 -0.73
N THR A 137 5.10 -16.17 -0.33
CA THR A 137 6.07 -15.06 -0.35
C THR A 137 7.07 -15.19 0.81
N TYR A 138 6.71 -15.89 1.90
CA TYR A 138 7.45 -15.94 3.17
C TYR A 138 7.94 -17.35 3.55
N SER A 139 8.01 -18.28 2.58
CA SER A 139 8.45 -19.66 2.80
C SER A 139 9.88 -19.75 3.35
N HIS A 140 10.65 -18.67 3.19
CA HIS A 140 11.92 -18.46 3.87
C HIS A 140 11.70 -17.93 5.29
N VAL A 141 11.55 -18.84 6.26
CA VAL A 141 11.68 -18.50 7.68
C VAL A 141 13.05 -17.87 7.91
N THR A 142 13.09 -16.60 8.31
CA THR A 142 14.36 -15.92 8.60
C THR A 142 14.95 -16.41 9.92
N ASN A 143 16.27 -16.30 10.09
CA ASN A 143 16.91 -16.68 11.37
C ASN A 143 16.34 -15.90 12.55
N ASN A 144 15.93 -14.64 12.33
CA ASN A 144 15.33 -13.82 13.36
C ASN A 144 13.99 -14.41 13.87
N MET A 145 13.14 -14.90 12.96
CA MET A 145 11.88 -15.54 13.32
C MET A 145 12.09 -16.86 14.09
N ARG A 146 13.12 -17.65 13.72
CA ARG A 146 13.47 -18.86 14.47
C ARG A 146 13.85 -18.53 15.91
N ASN A 147 14.71 -17.53 16.10
CA ASN A 147 15.15 -17.09 17.43
C ASN A 147 14.00 -16.52 18.26
N GLN A 148 13.13 -15.70 17.65
CA GLN A 148 11.92 -15.19 18.31
C GLN A 148 10.99 -16.33 18.77
N THR A 149 10.82 -17.38 17.96
CA THR A 149 9.96 -18.51 18.33
C THR A 149 10.46 -19.22 19.58
N VAL A 150 11.78 -19.42 19.69
CA VAL A 150 12.41 -19.97 20.90
C VAL A 150 12.20 -19.03 22.08
N ASN A 151 12.51 -17.74 21.94
CA ASN A 151 12.37 -16.77 23.04
C ASN A 151 10.93 -16.67 23.56
N ILE A 152 9.93 -16.75 22.67
CA ILE A 152 8.52 -16.76 23.07
C ILE A 152 8.22 -18.02 23.90
N PHE A 153 8.70 -19.19 23.47
CA PHE A 153 8.49 -20.42 24.21
C PHE A 153 9.17 -20.40 25.58
N GLU A 154 10.42 -19.96 25.66
CA GLU A 154 11.14 -19.81 26.94
C GLU A 154 10.37 -18.88 27.90
N SER A 155 9.81 -17.77 27.40
CA SER A 155 9.02 -16.85 28.24
C SER A 155 7.70 -17.41 28.79
N ILE A 156 7.24 -18.55 28.27
CA ILE A 156 6.04 -19.26 28.74
C ILE A 156 6.42 -20.35 29.76
N VAL A 157 7.62 -20.90 29.64
CA VAL A 157 8.09 -22.05 30.43
C VAL A 157 8.90 -21.62 31.66
N GLU A 158 9.55 -20.45 31.62
CA GLU A 158 10.12 -19.75 32.79
C GLU A 158 9.05 -19.02 33.62
#